data_AF-A0A423U7Z6-F1
#
_entry.id   AF-A0A423U7Z6-F1
#
_cell.length_a   1.000
_cell.length_b   1.000
_cell.length_c   1.000
_cell.angle_alpha   90.00
_cell.angle_beta   90.00
_cell.angle_gamma   90.00
#
_symmetry.space_group_name_H-M   'P 1'
#
loop_
_entity.id
_entity.type
_entity.pdbx_description
1 polymer ?
#
loop_
_entity_poly.entity_id
_entity_poly.type
_entity_poly.pdbx_seq_one_letter_code
_entity_poly.pdbx_strand_id
1 'polypeptide(L)'
;AAEGMDFLASKSVVHGSLCAANLLLTSNGIVKVTGFERPQEIYIDTKHIIRDEISLSLKWMATETLSERTFSIKSDIWAYGIVLWEIFSLGSTPYPDIPVTTDFIDKLVNGLRNKKPKCAKDFEYNLMLACWGMIHYQDLLTQKLYINCKRF
;
A
#
# COMPACT_ATOMS: atom_id res chain seq x y z
N ALA A 1 -9.85 -3.20 8.70
CA ALA A 1 -9.16 -2.21 7.84
C ALA A 1 -9.83 -2.05 6.46
N ALA A 2 -10.06 -3.14 5.72
CA ALA A 2 -10.72 -3.09 4.40
C ALA A 2 -12.05 -2.33 4.39
N GLU A 3 -12.91 -2.54 5.40
CA GLU A 3 -14.17 -1.80 5.53
C GLU A 3 -13.99 -0.29 5.66
N GLY A 4 -12.96 0.15 6.40
CA GLY A 4 -12.64 1.56 6.53
C GLY A 4 -12.23 2.16 5.18
N MET A 5 -11.37 1.46 4.43
CA MET A 5 -10.94 1.91 3.10
C MET A 5 -12.06 1.87 2.06
N ASP A 6 -12.95 0.87 2.12
CA ASP A 6 -14.18 0.81 1.31
C ASP A 6 -15.09 2.01 1.57
N PHE A 7 -15.25 2.37 2.85
CA PHE A 7 -16.02 3.56 3.23
C PHE A 7 -15.39 4.83 2.66
N LEU A 8 -14.08 5.02 2.79
CA LEU A 8 -13.38 6.17 2.21
C LEU A 8 -13.56 6.23 0.69
N ALA A 9 -13.36 5.10 0.00
CA ALA A 9 -13.57 4.99 -1.45
C ALA A 9 -15.01 5.34 -1.86
N SER A 10 -16.02 4.89 -1.09
CA SER A 10 -17.43 5.22 -1.33
C SER A 10 -17.75 6.71 -1.19
N LYS A 11 -16.89 7.45 -0.48
CA LYS A 11 -16.96 8.90 -0.29
C LYS A 11 -16.02 9.67 -1.21
N SER A 12 -15.37 8.99 -2.16
CA SER A 12 -14.34 9.57 -3.03
C SER A 12 -13.19 10.23 -2.23
N VAL A 13 -12.90 9.71 -1.04
CA VAL A 13 -11.79 10.17 -0.20
C VAL A 13 -10.57 9.30 -0.47
N VAL A 14 -9.48 9.93 -0.88
CA VAL A 14 -8.16 9.30 -1.01
C VAL A 14 -7.39 9.49 0.30
N HIS A 15 -6.85 8.41 0.84
CA HIS A 15 -6.05 8.43 2.06
C HIS A 15 -4.63 8.93 1.79
N GLY A 16 -3.94 8.38 0.79
CA GLY A 16 -2.64 8.85 0.30
C GLY A 16 -1.41 8.53 1.16
N SER A 17 -1.59 7.94 2.34
CA SER A 17 -0.52 7.71 3.33
C SER A 17 -0.75 6.41 4.11
N LEU A 18 -1.49 5.47 3.53
CA LEU A 18 -1.88 4.24 4.21
C LEU A 18 -0.67 3.33 4.49
N CYS A 19 -0.47 2.96 5.76
CA CYS A 19 0.53 2.00 6.23
C CYS A 19 0.03 1.30 7.50
N ALA A 20 0.67 0.22 7.94
CA ALA A 20 0.23 -0.50 9.15
C ALA A 20 0.34 0.37 10.42
N ALA A 21 1.30 1.30 10.49
CA ALA A 21 1.42 2.25 11.60
C ALA A 21 0.23 3.24 11.67
N ASN A 22 -0.48 3.43 10.55
CA ASN A 22 -1.69 4.24 10.46
C ASN A 22 -2.97 3.43 10.70
N LEU A 23 -2.85 2.21 11.23
CA LEU A 23 -3.96 1.38 11.70
C LEU A 23 -3.91 1.26 13.23
N LEU A 24 -4.90 1.83 13.92
CA LEU A 24 -5.01 1.70 15.38
C LEU A 24 -5.91 0.53 15.76
N LEU A 25 -5.46 -0.30 16.71
CA LEU A 25 -6.26 -1.38 17.29
C LEU A 25 -6.88 -0.91 18.61
N THR A 26 -8.20 -0.96 18.72
CA THR A 26 -8.88 -0.69 19.99
C THR A 26 -8.78 -1.88 20.93
N SER A 27 -9.06 -1.67 22.22
CA SER A 27 -9.11 -2.74 23.23
C SER A 27 -10.11 -3.87 22.89
N ASN A 28 -11.10 -3.58 22.05
CA ASN A 28 -12.13 -4.54 21.63
C ASN A 28 -11.76 -5.25 20.32
N GLY A 29 -10.51 -5.14 19.86
CA GLY A 29 -10.04 -5.76 18.63
C GLY A 29 -10.50 -5.08 17.34
N ILE A 30 -11.03 -3.85 17.43
CA ILE A 30 -11.50 -3.11 16.24
C ILE A 30 -10.35 -2.31 15.65
N VAL A 31 -10.10 -2.47 14.35
CA VAL A 31 -9.09 -1.69 13.63
C VAL A 31 -9.70 -0.40 13.08
N LYS A 32 -9.09 0.75 13.38
CA LYS A 32 -9.45 2.07 12.86
C LYS A 32 -8.34 2.63 11.96
N VAL A 33 -8.74 3.18 10.83
CA VAL A 33 -7.83 3.84 9.88
C VAL A 33 -7.59 5.28 10.34
N THR A 34 -6.32 5.70 10.41
CA THR A 34 -5.88 7.04 10.84
C THR A 34 -4.81 7.59 9.90
N GLY A 35 -4.19 8.73 10.22
CA GLY A 35 -3.08 9.25 9.42
C GLY A 35 -3.53 9.92 8.12
N PHE A 36 -4.67 10.61 8.13
CA PHE A 36 -5.20 11.41 7.01
C PHE A 36 -4.41 12.68 6.70
N GLU A 37 -3.23 12.81 7.28
CA GLU A 37 -2.31 13.88 6.94
C GLU A 37 -1.89 13.65 5.49
N ARG A 38 -2.29 14.59 4.62
CA ARG A 38 -1.90 14.57 3.21
C ARG A 38 -0.37 14.54 3.19
N PRO A 39 0.27 13.61 2.46
CA PRO A 39 1.71 13.71 2.25
C PRO A 39 1.97 15.11 1.72
N GLN A 40 2.61 15.96 2.53
CA GLN A 40 3.05 17.28 2.10
C GLN A 40 3.77 17.04 0.80
N GLU A 41 3.36 17.73 -0.28
CA GLU A 41 3.89 17.58 -1.64
C GLU A 41 5.32 17.05 -1.60
N ILE A 42 5.48 15.72 -1.66
CA ILE A 42 6.80 15.14 -1.44
C ILE A 42 7.55 15.57 -2.69
N TYR A 43 8.40 16.59 -2.53
CA TYR A 43 9.29 17.05 -3.57
C TYR A 43 10.36 15.98 -3.73
N ILE A 44 9.98 14.90 -4.42
CA ILE A 44 10.92 14.00 -5.04
C ILE A 44 11.43 14.79 -6.24
N ASP A 45 12.41 15.66 -5.99
CA ASP A 45 13.28 16.12 -7.06
C ASP A 45 14.08 14.89 -7.49
N THR A 46 13.83 14.42 -8.71
CA THR A 46 14.47 13.23 -9.29
C THR A 46 15.99 13.36 -9.37
N LYS A 47 16.57 14.51 -9.01
CA LYS A 47 18.01 14.79 -8.95
C LYS A 47 18.57 15.00 -7.53
N HIS A 48 17.76 14.92 -6.47
CA HIS A 48 18.24 15.18 -5.10
C HIS A 48 17.96 14.05 -4.10
N ILE A 49 18.89 13.97 -3.15
CA ILE A 49 19.05 12.96 -2.11
C ILE A 49 17.70 12.58 -1.50
N ILE A 50 17.31 11.31 -1.62
CA ILE A 50 16.21 10.74 -0.85
C ILE A 50 16.65 10.82 0.62
N ARG A 51 16.07 11.73 1.40
CA ARG A 51 16.28 11.77 2.86
C ARG A 51 15.69 10.50 3.48
N ASP A 52 16.29 9.98 4.55
CA ASP A 52 15.88 8.71 5.17
C ASP A 52 14.38 8.65 5.51
N GLU A 53 13.80 9.75 6.01
CA GLU A 53 12.36 9.85 6.31
C GLU A 53 11.48 9.81 5.06
N ILE A 54 11.91 10.46 3.97
CA ILE A 54 11.21 10.44 2.68
C ILE A 54 11.31 9.04 2.07
N SER A 55 12.47 8.38 2.22
CA SER A 55 12.75 7.04 1.68
C SER A 55 11.78 5.98 2.19
N LEU A 56 11.33 6.13 3.45
CA LEU A 56 10.40 5.19 4.06
C LEU A 56 9.06 5.29 3.35
N SER A 57 8.47 6.48 3.24
CA SER A 57 7.15 6.66 2.61
C SER A 57 7.07 6.11 1.17
N LEU A 58 8.17 6.12 0.41
CA LEU A 58 8.20 5.60 -0.97
C LEU A 58 7.84 4.11 -1.07
N LYS A 59 8.12 3.32 -0.03
CA LYS A 59 7.86 1.87 -0.03
C LYS A 59 6.36 1.52 -0.03
N TRP A 60 5.50 2.45 0.37
CA TRP A 60 4.04 2.28 0.37
C TRP A 60 3.36 2.87 -0.86
N MET A 61 4.07 3.68 -1.64
CA MET A 61 3.50 4.43 -2.76
C MET A 61 3.36 3.57 -4.01
N ALA A 62 2.27 3.81 -4.75
CA ALA A 62 2.04 3.22 -6.06
C ALA A 62 2.98 3.83 -7.10
N THR A 63 3.23 3.11 -8.20
CA THR A 63 4.12 3.55 -9.27
C THR A 63 3.70 4.89 -9.87
N GLU A 64 2.40 5.10 -10.08
CA GLU A 64 1.83 6.35 -10.59
C GLU A 64 1.95 7.51 -9.59
N THR A 65 1.90 7.22 -8.29
CA THR A 65 2.14 8.22 -7.24
C THR A 65 3.59 8.65 -7.23
N LEU A 66 4.51 7.70 -7.44
CA LEU A 66 5.95 7.97 -7.49
C LEU A 66 6.37 8.72 -8.76
N SER A 67 5.80 8.38 -9.92
CA SER A 67 6.17 8.96 -11.22
C SER A 67 5.44 10.27 -11.53
N GLU A 68 4.14 10.33 -11.27
CA GLU A 68 3.26 11.42 -11.72
C GLU A 68 2.68 12.24 -10.57
N ARG A 69 2.99 11.90 -9.32
CA ARG A 69 2.41 12.51 -8.11
C ARG A 69 0.88 12.38 -8.06
N THR A 70 0.35 11.35 -8.72
CA THR A 70 -1.08 11.08 -8.78
C THR A 70 -1.50 10.24 -7.57
N PHE A 71 -2.37 10.80 -6.74
CA PHE A 71 -3.02 10.10 -5.64
C PHE A 71 -4.46 9.76 -6.03
N SER A 72 -4.85 8.50 -5.85
CA SER A 72 -6.17 8.00 -6.22
C SER A 72 -6.61 6.86 -5.32
N ILE A 73 -7.86 6.42 -5.47
CA ILE A 73 -8.32 5.20 -4.80
C ILE A 73 -7.53 3.97 -5.27
N LYS A 74 -6.99 3.96 -6.49
CA LYS A 74 -6.13 2.87 -6.99
C LYS A 74 -4.76 2.87 -6.32
N SER A 75 -4.18 4.04 -6.06
CA SER A 75 -2.94 4.13 -5.30
C SER A 75 -3.13 3.72 -3.83
N ASP A 76 -4.31 3.99 -3.25
CA ASP A 76 -4.65 3.46 -1.91
C ASP A 76 -4.80 1.93 -1.90
N ILE A 77 -5.32 1.33 -2.96
CA ILE A 77 -5.38 -0.14 -3.10
C ILE A 77 -3.97 -0.74 -3.14
N TRP A 78 -3.03 -0.10 -3.85
CA TRP A 78 -1.64 -0.51 -3.84
C TRP A 78 -1.05 -0.47 -2.42
N ALA A 79 -1.21 0.66 -1.73
CA ALA A 79 -0.76 0.83 -0.36
C ALA A 79 -1.39 -0.20 0.59
N TYR A 80 -2.67 -0.53 0.38
CA TYR A 80 -3.35 -1.59 1.12
C TYR A 80 -2.70 -2.98 0.90
N GLY A 81 -2.22 -3.27 -0.31
CA GLY A 81 -1.42 -4.48 -0.57
C GLY A 81 -0.11 -4.52 0.24
N ILE A 82 0.54 -3.36 0.42
CA ILE A 82 1.71 -3.24 1.30
C ILE A 82 1.31 -3.44 2.77
N VAL A 83 0.19 -2.89 3.23
CA VAL A 83 -0.33 -3.13 4.59
C VAL A 83 -0.63 -4.60 4.85
N LEU A 84 -1.24 -5.31 3.91
CA LEU A 84 -1.44 -6.75 4.02
C LEU A 84 -0.09 -7.45 4.18
N TRP A 85 0.91 -7.06 3.38
CA TRP A 85 2.26 -7.61 3.50
C TRP A 85 2.88 -7.33 4.88
N GLU A 86 2.73 -6.13 5.43
CA GLU A 86 3.19 -5.79 6.79
C GLU A 86 2.52 -6.69 7.84
N ILE A 87 1.21 -6.90 7.76
CA ILE A 87 0.47 -7.76 8.70
C ILE A 87 1.00 -9.19 8.65
N PHE A 88 1.10 -9.79 7.47
CA PHE A 88 1.54 -11.18 7.32
C PHE A 88 3.05 -11.37 7.47
N SER A 89 3.83 -10.29 7.48
CA SER A 89 5.25 -10.30 7.84
C SER A 89 5.50 -9.92 9.30
N LEU A 90 4.44 -9.81 10.11
CA LEU A 90 4.49 -9.47 11.53
C LEU A 90 5.17 -8.11 11.80
N GLY A 91 4.86 -7.12 10.96
CA GLY A 91 5.36 -5.74 11.09
C GLY A 91 6.76 -5.52 10.50
N SER A 92 7.23 -6.40 9.61
CA SER A 92 8.50 -6.17 8.92
C SER A 92 8.42 -4.94 8.01
N THR A 93 9.56 -4.28 7.77
CA THR A 93 9.63 -3.20 6.80
C THR A 93 9.49 -3.75 5.38
N PRO A 94 8.64 -3.16 4.51
CA PRO A 94 8.51 -3.57 3.12
C PRO A 94 9.86 -3.51 2.39
N TYR A 95 10.05 -4.44 1.46
CA TYR A 95 11.27 -4.61 0.68
C TYR A 95 12.54 -4.70 1.58
N PRO A 96 12.63 -5.70 2.48
CA PRO A 96 13.64 -5.76 3.54
C PRO A 96 15.09 -5.83 3.05
N ASP A 97 15.31 -6.25 1.80
CA ASP A 97 16.65 -6.41 1.21
C ASP A 97 16.91 -5.45 0.03
N ILE A 98 16.05 -4.46 -0.17
CA ILE A 98 16.10 -3.59 -1.34
C ILE A 98 16.33 -2.15 -0.87
N PRO A 99 17.52 -1.61 -1.11
CA PRO A 99 17.80 -0.20 -0.88
C PRO A 99 16.86 0.68 -1.70
N VAL A 100 16.27 1.68 -1.07
CA VAL A 100 15.47 2.70 -1.76
C VAL A 100 16.44 3.72 -2.36
N THR A 101 16.86 3.45 -3.59
CA THR A 101 17.75 4.35 -4.36
C THR A 101 17.00 4.96 -5.55
N THR A 102 17.68 5.76 -6.36
CA THR A 102 17.09 6.42 -7.53
C THR A 102 16.46 5.45 -8.53
N ASP A 103 16.95 4.20 -8.58
CA ASP A 103 16.41 3.15 -9.45
C ASP A 103 15.21 2.37 -8.87
N PHE A 104 14.76 2.70 -7.65
CA PHE A 104 13.72 1.96 -6.96
C PHE A 104 12.38 2.03 -7.72
N ILE A 105 12.05 3.21 -8.26
CA ILE A 105 10.84 3.42 -9.06
C ILE A 105 10.90 2.55 -10.33
N ASP A 106 12.04 2.55 -11.03
CA ASP A 106 12.24 1.74 -12.23
C ASP A 106 12.10 0.25 -11.92
N LYS A 107 12.64 -0.22 -10.79
CA LYS A 107 12.46 -1.60 -10.34
C LYS A 107 10.98 -1.94 -10.13
N LEU A 108 10.22 -1.06 -9.48
CA LEU A 108 8.78 -1.27 -9.27
C LEU A 108 8.00 -1.31 -10.59
N VAL A 109 8.32 -0.41 -11.53
CA VAL A 109 7.71 -0.41 -12.87
C VAL A 109 8.03 -1.70 -13.62
N ASN A 110 9.26 -2.23 -13.48
CA ASN A 110 9.69 -3.50 -14.06
C ASN A 110 9.22 -4.74 -13.27
N GLY A 111 8.23 -4.60 -12.39
CA GLY A 111 7.56 -5.71 -11.73
C GLY A 111 8.18 -6.16 -10.41
N LEU A 112 9.11 -5.40 -9.83
CA LEU A 112 9.57 -5.66 -8.46
C LEU A 112 8.37 -5.62 -7.50
N ARG A 113 8.18 -6.70 -6.75
CA ARG A 113 7.19 -6.78 -5.67
C ARG A 113 7.81 -7.44 -4.45
N ASN A 114 7.20 -7.21 -3.30
CA ASN A 114 7.56 -7.92 -2.09
C ASN A 114 7.39 -9.43 -2.29
N LYS A 115 8.33 -10.23 -1.76
CA LYS A 115 8.19 -11.69 -1.71
C LYS A 115 7.05 -12.07 -0.76
N LYS A 116 6.40 -13.21 -1.01
CA LYS A 116 5.36 -13.76 -0.14
C LYS A 116 5.84 -13.84 1.33
N PRO A 117 5.15 -13.21 2.30
CA PRO A 117 5.46 -13.37 3.72
C PRO A 117 5.32 -14.82 4.19
N LYS A 118 6.12 -15.23 5.18
CA LYS A 118 6.09 -16.59 5.72
C LYS A 118 4.72 -16.99 6.28
N CYS A 119 3.98 -16.04 6.87
CA CYS A 119 2.67 -16.31 7.50
C CYS A 119 1.49 -16.12 6.54
N ALA A 120 1.71 -15.70 5.29
CA ALA A 120 0.66 -15.62 4.28
C ALA A 120 0.44 -16.99 3.62
N LYS A 121 -0.80 -17.38 3.33
CA LYS A 121 -1.08 -18.50 2.41
C LYS A 121 -1.16 -17.95 0.98
N ASP A 122 -1.37 -18.83 0.01
CA ASP A 122 -1.34 -18.45 -1.40
C ASP A 122 -2.44 -17.46 -1.76
N PHE A 123 -3.63 -17.59 -1.16
CA PHE A 123 -4.73 -16.69 -1.47
C PHE A 123 -4.49 -15.28 -0.94
N GLU A 124 -3.90 -15.12 0.25
CA GLU A 124 -3.55 -13.80 0.80
C GLU A 124 -2.46 -13.14 -0.02
N TYR A 125 -1.48 -13.92 -0.50
CA TYR A 125 -0.46 -13.38 -1.40
C TYR A 125 -1.02 -13.02 -2.77
N ASN A 126 -1.93 -13.82 -3.33
CA ASN A 126 -2.62 -13.47 -4.58
C ASN A 126 -3.44 -12.19 -4.44
N LEU A 127 -4.03 -11.95 -3.26
CA LEU A 127 -4.70 -10.69 -2.95
C LEU A 127 -3.71 -9.51 -2.93
N MET A 128 -2.53 -9.66 -2.32
CA MET A 128 -1.45 -8.66 -2.39
C MET A 128 -1.03 -8.38 -3.84
N LEU A 129 -0.81 -9.44 -4.63
CA LEU A 129 -0.46 -9.32 -6.05
C LEU A 129 -1.55 -8.63 -6.88
N ALA A 130 -2.83 -8.88 -6.57
CA ALA A 130 -3.95 -8.18 -7.20
C ALA A 130 -3.98 -6.69 -6.84
N CYS A 131 -3.70 -6.34 -5.58
CA CYS A 131 -3.52 -4.94 -5.16
C CYS A 131 -2.42 -4.23 -5.95
N TRP A 132 -1.35 -4.95 -6.32
CA TRP A 132 -0.24 -4.40 -7.09
C TRP A 132 -0.35 -4.59 -8.62
N GLY A 133 -1.55 -4.92 -9.11
CA GLY A 133 -1.86 -5.03 -10.54
C GLY A 133 -1.19 -6.22 -11.27
N MET A 134 -0.62 -7.17 -10.53
CA MET A 134 0.11 -8.31 -11.12
C MET A 134 -0.81 -9.44 -11.57
N ILE A 135 -2.04 -9.47 -11.05
CA ILE A 135 -3.04 -10.49 -11.36
C ILE A 135 -4.36 -9.79 -11.66
N HIS A 136 -4.97 -10.12 -12.80
CA HIS A 136 -6.34 -9.73 -13.10
C HIS A 136 -7.31 -10.61 -12.30
N TYR A 137 -7.84 -10.10 -11.20
CA TYR A 137 -9.10 -10.62 -10.65
C TYR A 137 -10.25 -10.09 -11.52
N GLN A 138 -11.10 -10.98 -12.06
CA GLN A 138 -12.27 -10.62 -12.89
C GLN A 138 -13.27 -9.67 -12.18
N ASP A 139 -13.07 -9.39 -10.90
CA ASP A 139 -13.92 -8.56 -10.05
C ASP A 139 -13.29 -7.24 -9.57
N LEU A 140 -12.24 -6.72 -10.22
CA LEU A 140 -11.48 -5.51 -9.84
C LEU A 140 -12.23 -4.15 -9.92
N LEU A 141 -13.57 -4.14 -9.87
CA LEU A 141 -14.31 -2.95 -9.47
C LEU A 141 -13.93 -2.63 -8.03
N THR A 142 -13.44 -1.43 -7.81
CA THR A 142 -12.78 -0.89 -6.60
C THR A 142 -13.50 -1.22 -5.27
N GLN A 143 -14.81 -1.49 -5.28
CA GLN A 143 -15.62 -1.92 -4.14
C GLN A 143 -15.46 -3.42 -3.79
N LYS A 144 -15.30 -4.30 -4.79
CA LYS A 144 -15.26 -5.76 -4.59
C LYS A 144 -13.96 -6.24 -3.96
N LEU A 145 -12.83 -5.54 -4.13
CA LEU A 145 -11.56 -5.89 -3.50
C LEU A 145 -11.64 -5.76 -1.98
N TYR A 146 -12.16 -4.62 -1.49
CA TYR A 146 -12.39 -4.46 -0.06
C TYR A 146 -13.47 -5.42 0.44
N ILE A 147 -14.53 -5.69 -0.33
CA ILE A 147 -15.55 -6.70 0.01
C ILE A 147 -14.96 -8.12 0.09
N ASN A 148 -14.03 -8.51 -0.80
CA ASN A 148 -13.36 -9.80 -0.72
C ASN A 148 -12.46 -9.89 0.51
N CYS A 149 -11.90 -8.76 0.95
CA CYS A 149 -11.20 -8.67 2.23
C CYS A 149 -12.17 -8.74 3.44
N LYS A 150 -13.47 -8.37 3.30
CA LYS A 150 -14.50 -8.51 4.37
C LYS A 150 -14.90 -9.96 4.66
N ARG A 151 -14.47 -10.93 3.84
CA ARG A 151 -14.64 -12.36 4.15
C ARG A 151 -13.66 -12.84 5.25
N PHE A 152 -12.84 -11.93 5.79
CA PHE A 152 -11.86 -12.11 6.85
C PHE A 152 -11.94 -10.93 7.84
#